data_AF-A0A9E4N5Z8-F1
#
_entry.id   AF-A0A9E4N5Z8-F1
#
_cell.length_a   1.000
_cell.length_b   1.000
_cell.length_c   1.000
_cell.angle_alpha   90.00
_cell.angle_beta   90.00
_cell.angle_gamma   90.00
#
_symmetry.space_group_name_H-M   'P 1'
#
loop_
_entity.id
_entity.type
_entity.pdbx_description
1 polymer ?
#
loop_
_entity_poly.entity_id
_entity_poly.type
_entity_poly.pdbx_seq_one_letter_code
_entity_poly.pdbx_strand_id
1 'polypeptide(L)'
;MSKYQLPIVASDQIPLVELELMNQVHREEVEMINQLGALLIDGFEGKPEIEKISHSVKVWIDHTRDHFEGENRMMMEYGFPPYPVHKGEHDQVLLRLESLQAEWLKEFNLEALADFIFIEWRDWFDAHVNSMDMVTAQFLGRFIR
;
A
#
# COMPACT_ATOMS: atom_id res chain seq x y z
N MET A 1 -1.72 -12.46 23.75
CA MET A 1 -1.75 -11.15 23.06
C MET A 1 -1.56 -11.45 21.59
N SER A 2 -2.44 -10.95 20.72
CA SER A 2 -2.26 -11.09 19.26
C SER A 2 -0.92 -10.45 18.86
N LYS A 3 -0.18 -11.09 17.94
CA LYS A 3 1.06 -10.50 17.38
C LYS A 3 0.78 -9.28 16.49
N TYR A 4 -0.49 -9.10 16.09
CA TYR A 4 -0.97 -8.00 15.27
C TYR A 4 -1.53 -6.88 16.16
N GLN A 5 -1.13 -5.63 15.88
CA GLN A 5 -1.56 -4.44 16.63
C GLN A 5 -2.11 -3.39 15.69
N LEU A 6 -3.23 -2.78 16.08
CA LEU A 6 -3.83 -1.66 15.36
C LEU A 6 -3.45 -0.32 16.01
N PRO A 7 -3.36 0.76 15.22
CA PRO A 7 -3.37 0.75 13.75
C PRO A 7 -2.10 0.07 13.19
N ILE A 8 -2.17 -0.47 11.98
CA ILE A 8 -0.99 -1.01 11.27
C ILE A 8 0.02 0.13 11.05
N VAL A 9 -0.48 1.27 10.57
CA VAL A 9 0.27 2.53 10.49
C VAL A 9 -0.57 3.63 11.14
N ALA A 10 -0.04 4.28 12.18
CA ALA A 10 -0.71 5.42 12.79
C ALA A 10 -0.70 6.63 11.84
N SER A 11 -1.76 7.44 11.83
CA SER A 11 -1.91 8.55 10.89
C SER A 11 -0.82 9.62 11.01
N ASP A 12 -0.26 9.80 12.21
CA ASP A 12 0.85 10.70 12.51
C ASP A 12 2.23 10.10 12.23
N GLN A 13 2.28 8.83 11.83
CA GLN A 13 3.50 8.10 11.47
C GLN A 13 3.64 7.84 9.97
N ILE A 14 2.67 8.28 9.16
CA ILE A 14 2.76 8.18 7.69
C ILE A 14 3.88 9.14 7.23
N PRO A 15 4.92 8.64 6.54
CA PRO A 15 5.97 9.50 6.03
C PRO A 15 5.40 10.51 5.01
N LEU A 16 5.83 11.76 5.12
CA LEU A 16 5.41 12.82 4.22
C LEU A 16 6.50 13.11 3.19
N VAL A 17 6.07 13.32 1.95
CA VAL A 17 6.91 13.74 0.83
C VAL A 17 6.55 15.18 0.41
N GLU A 18 7.36 15.77 -0.47
CA GLU A 18 7.23 17.18 -0.86
C GLU A 18 5.91 17.51 -1.57
N LEU A 19 5.29 16.53 -2.24
CA LEU A 19 4.05 16.72 -3.00
C LEU A 19 2.81 16.27 -2.23
N GLU A 20 1.90 17.20 -1.99
CA GLU A 20 0.68 16.92 -1.23
C GLU A 20 -0.27 15.92 -1.92
N LEU A 21 -0.27 15.89 -3.25
CA LEU A 21 -1.05 14.90 -4.01
C LEU A 21 -0.56 13.46 -3.71
N MET A 22 0.74 13.26 -3.49
CA MET A 22 1.29 11.94 -3.14
C MET A 22 0.96 11.62 -1.68
N ASN A 23 1.10 12.59 -0.77
CA ASN A 23 0.69 12.43 0.63
C ASN A 23 -0.80 12.04 0.76
N GLN A 24 -1.66 12.58 -0.10
CA GLN A 24 -3.08 12.25 -0.10
C GLN A 24 -3.33 10.78 -0.44
N VAL A 25 -2.74 10.27 -1.52
CA VAL A 25 -2.91 8.85 -1.89
C VAL A 25 -2.26 7.91 -0.89
N HIS A 26 -1.14 8.27 -0.27
CA HIS A 26 -0.53 7.49 0.82
C HIS A 26 -1.45 7.39 2.05
N ARG A 27 -2.13 8.49 2.41
CA ARG A 27 -3.10 8.48 3.52
C ARG A 27 -4.31 7.61 3.21
N GLU A 28 -4.80 7.65 1.97
CA GLU A 28 -5.90 6.80 1.51
C GLU A 28 -5.53 5.31 1.59
N GLU A 29 -4.33 4.93 1.12
CA GLU A 29 -3.88 3.54 1.18
C GLU A 29 -3.74 3.07 2.64
N VAL A 30 -3.12 3.87 3.51
CA VAL A 30 -3.01 3.57 4.95
C VAL A 30 -4.38 3.45 5.62
N GLU A 31 -5.35 4.27 5.25
CA GLU A 31 -6.71 4.15 5.75
C GLU A 31 -7.33 2.79 5.36
N MET A 32 -7.21 2.40 4.08
CA MET A 32 -7.71 1.11 3.60
C MET A 32 -7.04 -0.06 4.31
N ILE A 33 -5.72 -0.01 4.51
CA ILE A 33 -4.97 -1.05 5.22
C ILE A 33 -5.38 -1.13 6.68
N ASN A 34 -5.52 0.00 7.38
CA ASN A 34 -5.97 -0.01 8.77
C ASN A 34 -7.39 -0.59 8.92
N GLN A 35 -8.29 -0.27 7.98
CA GLN A 35 -9.63 -0.86 7.93
C GLN A 35 -9.57 -2.38 7.68
N LEU A 36 -8.74 -2.84 6.73
CA LEU A 36 -8.53 -4.26 6.47
C LEU A 36 -7.95 -4.97 7.70
N GLY A 37 -6.96 -4.38 8.37
CA GLY A 37 -6.38 -4.89 9.60
C GLY A 37 -7.41 -5.08 10.70
N ALA A 38 -8.33 -4.13 10.88
CA ALA A 38 -9.43 -4.25 11.82
C ALA A 38 -10.35 -5.45 11.50
N LEU A 39 -10.70 -5.66 10.22
CA LEU A 39 -11.49 -6.82 9.80
C LEU A 39 -10.78 -8.15 10.09
N LEU A 40 -9.46 -8.21 9.95
CA LEU A 40 -8.70 -9.41 10.26
C LEU A 40 -8.68 -9.69 11.77
N ILE A 41 -8.44 -8.66 12.60
CA ILE A 41 -8.49 -8.78 14.07
C ILE A 41 -9.87 -9.28 14.52
N ASP A 42 -10.95 -8.65 14.06
CA ASP A 42 -12.32 -9.08 14.38
C ASP A 42 -12.58 -10.53 13.90
N GLY A 43 -12.01 -10.90 12.75
CA GLY A 43 -12.08 -12.26 12.21
C GLY A 43 -11.34 -13.30 13.06
N PHE A 44 -10.23 -12.93 13.70
CA PHE A 44 -9.51 -13.82 14.64
C PHE A 44 -10.24 -13.97 15.98
N GLU A 45 -10.93 -12.93 16.44
CA GLU A 45 -11.68 -12.96 17.71
C GLU A 45 -13.08 -13.58 17.56
N GLY A 46 -13.58 -13.69 16.33
CA GLY A 46 -14.93 -14.16 16.04
C GLY A 46 -15.05 -14.94 14.74
N LYS A 47 -16.10 -14.65 13.97
CA LYS A 47 -16.33 -15.24 12.67
C LYS A 47 -15.87 -14.26 11.59
N PRO A 48 -14.94 -14.65 10.70
CA PRO A 48 -14.44 -13.74 9.67
C PRO A 48 -15.51 -13.39 8.63
N GLU A 49 -15.64 -12.10 8.32
CA GLU A 49 -16.50 -11.58 7.25
C GLU A 49 -15.81 -11.73 5.88
N ILE A 50 -15.69 -12.97 5.38
CA ILE A 50 -14.89 -13.31 4.19
C ILE A 50 -15.19 -12.44 2.96
N GLU A 51 -16.46 -12.17 2.67
CA GLU A 51 -16.86 -11.36 1.52
C GLU A 51 -16.37 -9.90 1.65
N LYS A 52 -16.46 -9.35 2.87
CA LYS A 52 -16.02 -7.99 3.18
C LYS A 52 -14.50 -7.85 3.16
N ILE A 53 -13.79 -8.85 3.69
CA ILE A 53 -12.32 -8.92 3.61
C ILE A 53 -11.88 -9.01 2.14
N SER A 54 -12.50 -9.91 1.36
CA SER A 54 -12.20 -10.08 -0.07
C SER A 54 -12.43 -8.79 -0.86
N HIS A 55 -13.54 -8.10 -0.58
CA HIS A 55 -13.83 -6.80 -1.18
C HIS A 55 -12.77 -5.76 -0.80
N SER A 56 -12.39 -5.69 0.48
CA SER A 56 -11.37 -4.73 0.97
C SER A 56 -9.99 -4.98 0.34
N VAL A 57 -9.57 -6.25 0.21
CA VAL A 57 -8.34 -6.62 -0.51
C VAL A 57 -8.41 -6.17 -1.97
N LYS A 58 -9.53 -6.38 -2.65
CA LYS A 58 -9.69 -5.93 -4.04
C LYS A 58 -9.60 -4.41 -4.17
N VAL A 59 -10.33 -3.67 -3.32
CA VAL A 59 -10.35 -2.20 -3.35
C VAL A 59 -8.96 -1.63 -3.10
N TRP A 60 -8.23 -2.18 -2.13
CA TRP A 60 -6.86 -1.78 -1.86
C TRP A 60 -5.94 -2.00 -3.08
N ILE A 61 -5.97 -3.19 -3.70
CA ILE A 61 -5.11 -3.49 -4.86
C ILE A 61 -5.43 -2.59 -6.06
N ASP A 62 -6.72 -2.31 -6.29
CA ASP A 62 -7.13 -1.38 -7.35
C ASP A 62 -6.60 0.03 -7.06
N HIS A 63 -6.70 0.49 -5.81
CA HIS A 63 -6.17 1.79 -5.38
C HIS A 63 -4.65 1.88 -5.55
N THR A 64 -3.88 0.88 -5.10
CA THR A 64 -2.42 0.84 -5.27
C THR A 64 -2.04 0.87 -6.75
N ARG A 65 -2.81 0.21 -7.63
CA ARG A 65 -2.57 0.24 -9.08
C ARG A 65 -2.76 1.64 -9.66
N ASP A 66 -3.87 2.29 -9.30
CA ASP A 66 -4.19 3.64 -9.78
C ASP A 66 -3.18 4.68 -9.24
N HIS A 67 -2.77 4.53 -7.97
CA HIS A 67 -1.69 5.31 -7.35
C HIS A 67 -0.39 5.18 -8.15
N PHE A 68 0.10 3.95 -8.35
CA PHE A 68 1.34 3.73 -9.11
C PHE A 68 1.22 4.20 -10.56
N GLU A 69 0.08 4.03 -11.22
CA GLU A 69 -0.12 4.55 -12.58
C GLU A 69 -0.02 6.08 -12.61
N GLY A 70 -0.61 6.76 -11.63
CA GLY A 70 -0.52 8.21 -11.47
C GLY A 70 0.93 8.68 -11.37
N GLU A 71 1.70 8.08 -10.47
CA GLU A 71 3.11 8.42 -10.28
C GLU A 71 3.98 8.07 -11.48
N ASN A 72 3.80 6.88 -12.06
CA ASN A 72 4.51 6.45 -13.26
C ASN A 72 4.27 7.43 -14.42
N ARG A 73 3.03 7.92 -14.58
CA ARG A 73 2.70 8.92 -15.59
C ARG A 73 3.43 10.23 -15.36
N MET A 74 3.43 10.75 -14.12
CA MET A 74 4.15 11.97 -13.77
C MET A 74 5.67 11.83 -13.96
N MET A 75 6.24 10.70 -13.52
CA MET A 75 7.67 10.41 -13.69
C MET A 75 8.08 10.39 -15.16
N MET A 76 7.28 9.76 -16.03
CA MET A 76 7.53 9.78 -17.48
C MET A 76 7.38 11.18 -18.09
N GLU A 77 6.30 11.88 -17.74
CA GLU A 77 5.97 13.19 -18.30
C GLU A 77 7.06 14.23 -18.04
N TYR A 78 7.59 14.27 -16.81
CA TYR A 78 8.62 15.23 -16.41
C TYR A 78 10.05 14.70 -16.56
N GLY A 79 10.23 13.48 -17.09
CA GLY A 79 11.55 12.93 -17.39
C GLY A 79 12.38 12.59 -16.15
N PHE A 80 11.76 11.99 -15.13
CA PHE A 80 12.42 11.56 -13.91
C PHE A 80 13.52 10.51 -14.21
N PRO A 81 14.82 10.80 -13.94
CA PRO A 81 15.91 9.97 -14.44
C PRO A 81 15.90 8.50 -13.98
N PRO A 82 15.56 8.15 -12.72
CA PRO A 82 15.51 6.76 -12.29
C PRO A 82 14.13 6.10 -12.47
N TYR A 83 13.27 6.63 -13.35
CA TYR A 83 11.94 6.07 -13.65
C TYR A 83 11.94 4.54 -13.90
N PRO A 84 12.84 3.96 -14.73
CA PRO A 84 12.81 2.51 -14.98
C PRO A 84 13.01 1.67 -13.72
N VAL A 85 13.75 2.19 -12.73
CA VAL A 85 14.01 1.51 -11.46
C VAL A 85 12.79 1.64 -10.54
N HIS A 86 12.22 2.84 -10.40
CA HIS A 86 11.02 3.08 -9.57
C HIS A 86 9.82 2.30 -10.10
N LYS A 87 9.55 2.35 -11.40
CA LYS A 87 8.48 1.53 -12.00
C LYS A 87 8.71 0.02 -11.79
N GLY A 88 9.96 -0.43 -11.84
CA GLY A 88 10.30 -1.82 -11.58
C GLY A 88 9.89 -2.29 -10.18
N GLU A 89 10.05 -1.43 -9.17
CA GLU A 89 9.59 -1.68 -7.80
C GLU A 89 8.05 -1.74 -7.73
N HIS A 90 7.37 -0.77 -8.35
CA HIS A 90 5.90 -0.77 -8.46
C HIS A 90 5.35 -2.06 -9.08
N ASP A 91 5.95 -2.50 -10.19
CA ASP A 91 5.52 -3.71 -10.91
C ASP A 91 5.71 -4.98 -10.04
N GLN A 92 6.81 -5.06 -9.28
CA GLN A 92 7.08 -6.20 -8.40
C GLN A 92 6.07 -6.28 -7.24
N VAL A 93 5.75 -5.15 -6.64
CA VAL A 93 4.81 -5.07 -5.51
C VAL A 93 3.41 -5.37 -5.98
N LEU A 94 2.96 -4.81 -7.12
CA LEU A 94 1.66 -5.15 -7.70
C LEU A 94 1.54 -6.64 -7.99
N LEU A 95 2.57 -7.27 -8.55
CA LEU A 95 2.56 -8.72 -8.79
C LEU A 95 2.45 -9.51 -7.47
N ARG A 96 3.13 -9.07 -6.41
CA ARG A 96 3.02 -9.69 -5.09
C ARG A 96 1.61 -9.54 -4.50
N LEU A 97 1.00 -8.36 -4.65
CA LEU A 97 -0.37 -8.09 -4.22
C LEU A 97 -1.41 -8.93 -4.97
N GLU A 98 -1.27 -9.05 -6.29
CA GLU A 98 -2.13 -9.90 -7.12
C GLU A 98 -2.01 -11.38 -6.71
N SER A 99 -0.79 -11.82 -6.39
CA SER A 99 -0.53 -13.19 -5.88
C SER A 99 -1.19 -13.40 -4.51
N LEU A 100 -1.06 -12.44 -3.60
CA LEU A 100 -1.71 -12.45 -2.29
C LEU A 100 -3.24 -12.53 -2.42
N GLN A 101 -3.84 -11.77 -3.33
CA GLN A 101 -5.28 -11.83 -3.59
C GLN A 101 -5.70 -13.21 -4.09
N ALA A 102 -4.95 -13.81 -5.02
CA ALA A 102 -5.23 -15.14 -5.52
C ALA A 102 -5.12 -16.21 -4.42
N GLU A 103 -4.10 -16.11 -3.56
CA GLU A 103 -3.92 -16.97 -2.37
C GLU A 103 -5.09 -16.82 -1.40
N TRP A 104 -5.49 -15.58 -1.09
CA TRP A 104 -6.62 -15.27 -0.22
C TRP A 104 -7.94 -15.85 -0.76
N LEU A 105 -8.26 -15.64 -2.04
CA LEU A 105 -9.51 -16.13 -2.64
C LEU A 105 -9.59 -17.66 -2.73
N LYS A 106 -8.44 -18.34 -2.67
CA LYS A 106 -8.37 -19.80 -2.72
C LYS A 106 -8.51 -20.43 -1.33
N GLU A 107 -7.79 -19.90 -0.34
CA GLU A 107 -7.61 -20.56 0.95
C GLU A 107 -8.34 -19.83 2.11
N PHE A 108 -8.73 -18.56 1.91
CA PHE A 108 -9.27 -17.68 2.96
C PHE A 108 -8.41 -17.66 4.23
N ASN A 109 -7.09 -17.75 4.06
CA ASN A 109 -6.14 -17.83 5.16
C ASN A 109 -5.90 -16.45 5.77
N LEU A 110 -6.58 -16.17 6.88
CA LEU A 110 -6.48 -14.92 7.63
C LEU A 110 -5.06 -14.65 8.13
N GLU A 111 -4.36 -15.68 8.61
CA GLU A 111 -3.01 -15.54 9.16
C GLU A 111 -2.02 -15.12 8.07
N ALA A 112 -2.09 -15.73 6.89
CA ALA A 112 -1.22 -15.37 5.77
C ALA A 112 -1.47 -13.93 5.28
N LEU A 113 -2.75 -13.52 5.19
CA LEU A 113 -3.10 -12.15 4.81
C LEU A 113 -2.66 -11.13 5.87
N ALA A 114 -2.81 -11.47 7.16
CA ALA A 114 -2.38 -10.63 8.26
C ALA A 114 -0.85 -10.51 8.31
N ASP A 115 -0.10 -11.61 8.22
CA ASP A 115 1.36 -11.58 8.17
C ASP A 115 1.86 -10.69 7.03
N PHE A 116 1.22 -10.75 5.86
CA PHE A 116 1.57 -9.87 4.75
C PHE A 116 1.35 -8.39 5.11
N ILE A 117 0.15 -7.98 5.54
CA ILE A 117 -0.15 -6.55 5.70
C ILE A 117 0.50 -5.93 6.94
N PHE A 118 0.63 -6.68 8.04
CA PHE A 118 1.19 -6.17 9.30
C PHE A 118 2.72 -6.14 9.30
N ILE A 119 3.36 -6.88 8.38
CA ILE A 119 4.82 -7.05 8.33
C ILE A 119 5.35 -6.68 6.95
N GLU A 120 5.13 -7.53 5.94
CA GLU A 120 5.74 -7.36 4.60
C GLU A 120 5.37 -6.02 3.95
N TRP A 121 4.07 -5.71 3.87
CA TRP A 121 3.60 -4.45 3.26
C TRP A 121 4.01 -3.25 4.10
N ARG A 122 3.92 -3.33 5.43
CA ARG A 122 4.26 -2.21 6.32
C ARG A 122 5.73 -1.82 6.18
N ASP A 123 6.62 -2.81 6.21
CA ASP A 123 8.07 -2.59 6.06
C ASP A 123 8.38 -2.05 4.66
N TRP A 124 7.73 -2.59 3.62
CA TRP A 124 7.87 -2.11 2.26
C TRP A 124 7.40 -0.67 2.10
N PHE A 125 6.21 -0.33 2.58
CA PHE A 125 5.60 0.99 2.47
C PHE A 125 6.48 2.06 3.14
N ASP A 126 6.92 1.82 4.38
CA ASP A 126 7.80 2.75 5.08
C ASP A 126 9.13 2.96 4.33
N ALA A 127 9.74 1.88 3.83
CA ALA A 127 10.97 1.97 3.07
C ALA A 127 10.78 2.69 1.72
N HIS A 128 9.70 2.40 1.01
CA HIS A 128 9.40 2.94 -0.31
C HIS A 128 9.15 4.45 -0.24
N VAL A 129 8.27 4.88 0.67
CA VAL A 129 7.91 6.30 0.80
C VAL A 129 9.12 7.13 1.27
N ASN A 130 9.90 6.63 2.24
CA ASN A 130 11.09 7.32 2.75
C ASN A 130 12.29 7.30 1.78
N SER A 131 12.20 6.61 0.64
CA SER A 131 13.31 6.52 -0.32
C SER A 131 12.90 6.95 -1.73
N MET A 132 12.22 6.09 -2.47
CA MET A 132 11.91 6.30 -3.88
C MET A 132 10.91 7.45 -4.04
N ASP A 133 9.82 7.45 -3.27
CA ASP A 133 8.80 8.50 -3.38
C ASP A 133 9.29 9.85 -2.89
N MET A 134 10.12 9.87 -1.84
CA MET A 134 10.74 11.10 -1.36
C MET A 134 11.57 11.76 -2.47
N VAL A 135 12.40 10.99 -3.18
CA VAL A 135 13.22 11.51 -4.28
C VAL A 135 12.35 11.90 -5.48
N THR A 136 11.33 11.11 -5.79
CA THR A 136 10.37 11.39 -6.87
C THR A 136 9.59 12.68 -6.61
N ALA A 137 9.05 12.86 -5.40
CA ALA A 137 8.34 14.07 -5.01
C ALA A 137 9.23 15.32 -5.06
N GLN A 138 10.48 15.24 -4.58
CA GLN A 138 11.43 16.35 -4.65
C GLN A 138 11.78 16.75 -6.10
N PHE A 139 11.82 15.79 -7.01
CA PHE A 139 12.02 16.06 -8.43
C PHE A 139 10.77 16.71 -9.03
N LEU A 140 9.60 16.10 -8.83
CA LEU A 140 8.34 16.54 -9.40
C LEU A 140 7.87 17.89 -8.84
N GLY A 141 8.20 18.24 -7.60
CA GLY A 141 7.94 19.55 -6.97
C GLY A 141 8.56 20.74 -7.70
N ARG A 142 9.53 20.50 -8.60
CA ARG A 142 10.09 21.52 -9.48
C ARG A 142 9.16 21.92 -10.62
N PHE A 143 8.16 21.09 -10.91
CA PHE A 143 7.25 21.22 -12.04
C PHE A 143 5.78 21.32 -11.61
N ILE A 144 5.41 20.61 -10.55
CA ILE A 144 4.06 20.54 -10.00
C ILE A 144 4.03 21.37 -8.71
N ARG A 145 3.06 22.26 -8.58
CA ARG A 145 2.86 23.12 -7.40
C ARG A 145 1.50 22.90 -6.76
#